data_AF-A0A355FLL8-F1
#
_entry.id   AF-A0A355FLL8-F1
#
_cell.length_a   1.000
_cell.length_b   1.000
_cell.length_c   1.000
_cell.angle_alpha   90.00
_cell.angle_beta   90.00
_cell.angle_gamma   90.00
#
_symmetry.space_group_name_H-M   'P 1'
#
loop_
_entity.id
_entity.type
_entity.pdbx_description
1 polymer ?
#
loop_
_entity_poly.entity_id
_entity_poly.type
_entity_poly.pdbx_seq_one_letter_code
_entity_poly.pdbx_strand_id
1 'polypeptide(L)'
;DFSLFKLEQVIGEGIRQILVERRERIPEVPIVRNVVVEIVVPPAGIVTGRQQIIVENVVELPLPAIKIKEVQGLITDLRARVIFDGAVLIDGFINKQVSFVGEDDVVRSITERIPFSILVNVPGITPGTPVTVTVEIENISFTLSPDGRFLRQIIVLNAEVTGETPAPEPFQVVTSVTGPGIVTETVLVRAPIQTPTGVEVREFPVVTNVSGPGIERVEKAVVLLDVVGDGNPNPVPIEVVTDVIFAVTPLSVTRA
;
A
#
# COMPACT_ATOMS: atom_id res chain seq x y z
N ASP A 1 -21.06 -22.91 41.61
CA ASP A 1 -21.14 -22.62 43.06
C ASP A 1 -22.01 -21.41 43.32
N PHE A 2 -23.19 -21.64 43.89
CA PHE A 2 -24.14 -20.58 44.24
C PHE A 2 -23.78 -20.00 45.61
N SER A 3 -23.39 -18.74 45.67
CA SER A 3 -23.23 -18.03 46.93
C SER A 3 -24.61 -17.58 47.43
N LEU A 4 -25.24 -18.44 48.24
CA LEU A 4 -26.42 -18.08 49.03
C LEU A 4 -25.96 -17.23 50.22
N PHE A 5 -26.53 -16.04 50.39
CA PHE A 5 -26.29 -15.23 51.59
C PHE A 5 -27.52 -15.28 52.49
N LYS A 6 -27.28 -15.41 53.79
CA LYS A 6 -28.31 -15.57 54.82
C LYS A 6 -28.71 -14.20 55.36
N LEU A 7 -29.98 -13.83 55.21
CA LEU A 7 -30.55 -12.64 55.86
C LEU A 7 -31.46 -13.12 57.00
N GLU A 8 -31.11 -12.79 58.24
CA GLU A 8 -31.92 -13.12 59.42
C GLU A 8 -32.82 -11.93 59.77
N GLN A 9 -34.13 -12.11 59.67
CA GLN A 9 -35.12 -11.11 60.10
C GLN A 9 -36.00 -11.70 61.19
N VAL A 10 -36.02 -11.05 62.36
CA VAL A 10 -36.86 -11.42 63.51
C VAL A 10 -38.10 -10.53 63.49
N ILE A 11 -39.29 -11.13 63.50
CA ILE A 11 -40.57 -10.40 63.56
C ILE A 11 -41.39 -10.92 64.75
N GLY A 12 -41.74 -10.02 65.69
CA GLY A 12 -42.83 -10.23 66.66
C GLY A 12 -42.65 -9.56 68.04
N GLU A 13 -43.71 -8.90 68.52
CA GLU A 13 -43.97 -8.68 69.95
C GLU A 13 -44.91 -9.80 70.45
N GLY A 14 -44.46 -10.60 71.43
CA GLY A 14 -45.31 -11.58 72.15
C GLY A 14 -44.98 -13.06 71.91
N ILE A 15 -44.11 -13.61 72.77
CA ILE A 15 -43.92 -15.03 73.20
C ILE A 15 -43.70 -16.12 72.12
N ARG A 16 -43.73 -15.85 70.81
CA ARG A 16 -43.21 -16.78 69.79
C ARG A 16 -42.47 -16.04 68.68
N GLN A 17 -41.16 -16.26 68.60
CA GLN A 17 -40.31 -15.77 67.51
C GLN A 17 -40.30 -16.80 66.38
N ILE A 18 -40.52 -16.36 65.15
CA ILE A 18 -40.36 -17.18 63.94
C ILE A 18 -39.12 -16.68 63.23
N LEU A 19 -38.11 -17.55 63.06
CA LEU A 19 -36.97 -17.29 62.18
C LEU A 19 -37.41 -17.58 60.75
N VAL A 20 -37.58 -16.53 59.95
CA VAL A 20 -37.90 -16.66 58.52
C VAL A 20 -36.60 -16.61 57.73
N GLU A 21 -36.13 -17.76 57.25
CA GLU A 21 -35.00 -17.83 56.33
C GLU A 21 -35.48 -17.64 54.89
N ARG A 22 -35.34 -16.42 54.36
CA ARG A 22 -35.60 -16.16 52.94
C ARG A 22 -34.32 -16.41 52.14
N ARG A 23 -34.27 -17.50 51.38
CA ARG A 23 -33.21 -17.74 50.38
C ARG A 23 -33.53 -16.95 49.13
N GLU A 24 -32.89 -15.81 48.95
CA GLU A 24 -32.98 -15.06 47.70
C GLU A 24 -31.93 -15.61 46.72
N ARG A 25 -32.38 -16.09 45.56
CA ARG A 25 -31.45 -16.44 44.48
C ARG A 25 -30.88 -15.13 43.94
N ILE A 26 -29.57 -14.99 43.96
CA ILE A 26 -28.93 -13.92 43.19
C ILE A 26 -29.28 -14.20 41.72
N PRO A 27 -29.90 -13.24 41.01
CA PRO A 27 -30.13 -13.42 39.59
C PRO A 27 -28.78 -13.62 38.90
N GLU A 28 -28.64 -14.72 38.16
CA GLU A 28 -27.46 -14.94 37.33
C GLU A 28 -27.43 -13.83 36.26
N VAL A 29 -26.54 -12.86 36.41
CA VAL A 29 -26.32 -11.85 35.38
C VAL A 29 -25.60 -12.56 34.22
N PRO A 30 -26.16 -12.57 33.00
CA PRO A 30 -25.50 -13.20 31.87
C PRO A 30 -24.15 -12.52 31.63
N ILE A 31 -23.10 -13.34 31.51
CA ILE A 31 -21.76 -12.85 31.19
C ILE A 31 -21.79 -12.39 29.74
N VAL A 32 -21.81 -11.07 29.52
CA VAL A 32 -21.73 -10.47 28.17
C VAL A 32 -20.26 -10.32 27.80
N ARG A 33 -19.90 -10.84 26.63
CA ARG A 33 -18.58 -10.68 26.01
C ARG A 33 -18.78 -10.19 24.59
N ASN A 34 -18.09 -9.12 24.22
CA ASN A 34 -18.15 -8.59 22.85
C ASN A 34 -16.74 -8.49 22.28
N VAL A 35 -16.61 -8.90 21.02
CA VAL A 35 -15.42 -8.69 20.18
C VAL A 35 -15.84 -7.74 19.08
N VAL A 36 -15.15 -6.61 18.95
CA VAL A 36 -15.33 -5.64 17.87
C VAL A 36 -14.15 -5.80 16.92
N VAL A 37 -14.47 -5.87 15.63
CA VAL A 37 -13.49 -6.08 14.56
C VAL A 37 -13.64 -4.99 13.51
N GLU A 38 -12.55 -4.71 12.82
CA GLU A 38 -12.53 -3.86 11.64
C GLU A 38 -11.85 -4.62 10.50
N ILE A 39 -12.29 -4.39 9.27
CA ILE A 39 -11.65 -4.94 8.07
C ILE A 39 -10.74 -3.86 7.51
N VAL A 40 -9.43 -4.09 7.60
CA VAL A 40 -8.41 -3.24 6.99
C VAL A 40 -8.33 -3.54 5.50
N VAL A 41 -8.35 -2.51 4.68
CA VAL A 41 -8.24 -2.58 3.22
C VAL A 41 -6.95 -1.90 2.79
N PRO A 42 -5.85 -2.65 2.61
CA PRO A 42 -4.57 -2.06 2.21
C PRO A 42 -4.67 -1.38 0.83
N PRO A 43 -4.02 -0.22 0.63
CA PRO A 43 -4.00 0.41 -0.68
C PRO A 43 -3.10 -0.37 -1.66
N ALA A 44 -3.32 -0.16 -2.96
CA ALA A 44 -2.37 -0.54 -3.99
C ALA A 44 -1.01 0.11 -3.72
N GLY A 45 0.07 -0.65 -3.83
CA GLY A 45 1.43 -0.11 -3.72
C GLY A 45 1.83 0.61 -5.00
N ILE A 46 2.56 1.70 -4.89
CA ILE A 46 3.16 2.41 -6.04
C ILE A 46 4.62 2.00 -6.16
N VAL A 47 5.03 1.55 -7.33
CA VAL A 47 6.42 1.17 -7.62
C VAL A 47 6.96 2.01 -8.77
N THR A 48 8.22 2.40 -8.68
CA THR A 48 8.90 3.20 -9.68
C THR A 48 10.20 2.54 -10.12
N GLY A 49 10.53 2.69 -11.41
CA GLY A 49 11.80 2.25 -11.98
C GLY A 49 12.31 3.28 -12.98
N ARG A 50 13.64 3.35 -13.10
CA ARG A 50 14.32 4.29 -13.98
C ARG A 50 15.42 3.59 -14.75
N GLN A 51 15.62 4.01 -16.00
CA GLN A 51 16.73 3.54 -16.82
C GLN A 51 17.24 4.66 -17.71
N GLN A 52 18.56 4.85 -17.71
CA GLN A 52 19.24 5.71 -18.66
C GLN A 52 19.85 4.87 -19.78
N ILE A 53 19.76 5.37 -21.02
CA ILE A 53 20.44 4.76 -22.18
C ILE A 53 21.14 5.82 -23.03
N ILE A 54 22.07 5.35 -23.87
CA ILE A 54 22.73 6.16 -24.89
C ILE A 54 22.30 5.65 -26.27
N VAL A 55 21.88 6.58 -27.12
CA VAL A 55 21.59 6.34 -28.54
C VAL A 55 22.65 7.08 -29.36
N GLU A 56 23.49 6.32 -30.06
CA GLU A 56 24.44 6.87 -31.01
C GLU A 56 23.81 6.95 -32.40
N ASN A 57 24.05 8.06 -33.09
CA ASN A 57 23.57 8.27 -34.45
C ASN A 57 24.60 9.05 -35.26
N VAL A 58 24.71 8.72 -36.55
CA VAL A 58 25.52 9.47 -37.51
C VAL A 58 24.63 9.81 -38.69
N VAL A 59 24.55 11.10 -39.01
CA VAL A 59 23.80 11.58 -40.17
C VAL A 59 24.72 12.22 -41.19
N GLU A 60 24.47 11.93 -42.45
CA GLU A 60 25.07 12.65 -43.57
C GLU A 60 24.25 13.90 -43.87
N LEU A 61 24.90 15.06 -43.84
CA LEU A 61 24.29 16.32 -44.20
C LEU A 61 24.19 16.41 -45.74
N PRO A 62 23.08 16.93 -46.28
CA PRO A 62 22.86 17.01 -47.74
C PRO A 62 23.86 17.94 -48.43
N LEU A 63 24.48 18.84 -47.67
CA LEU A 63 25.55 19.74 -48.10
C LEU A 63 26.58 19.84 -46.97
N PRO A 64 27.87 20.05 -47.28
CA PRO A 64 28.89 20.33 -46.28
C PRO A 64 28.51 21.53 -45.41
N ALA A 65 28.61 21.36 -44.09
CA ALA A 65 28.35 22.41 -43.12
C ALA A 65 29.67 23.03 -42.61
N ILE A 66 29.69 24.34 -42.44
CA ILE A 66 30.76 25.05 -41.73
C ILE A 66 30.58 24.85 -40.21
N LYS A 67 29.34 24.91 -39.73
CA LYS A 67 29.01 24.72 -38.31
C LYS A 67 27.60 24.23 -38.09
N ILE A 68 27.39 23.56 -36.97
CA ILE A 68 26.06 23.25 -36.45
C ILE A 68 25.57 24.44 -35.63
N LYS A 69 24.37 24.92 -35.94
CA LYS A 69 23.71 25.98 -35.20
C LYS A 69 22.98 25.41 -33.99
N GLU A 70 22.23 24.33 -34.20
CA GLU A 70 21.37 23.76 -33.16
C GLU A 70 20.97 22.33 -33.50
N VAL A 71 20.76 21.51 -32.47
CA VAL A 71 20.14 20.19 -32.58
C VAL A 71 19.02 20.12 -31.55
N GLN A 72 17.77 20.00 -32.00
CA GLN A 72 16.60 19.87 -31.13
C GLN A 72 15.98 18.49 -31.33
N GLY A 73 15.57 17.84 -30.24
CA GLY A 73 14.93 16.53 -30.27
C GLY A 73 13.60 16.55 -29.51
N LEU A 74 12.67 15.72 -29.97
CA LEU A 74 11.40 15.45 -29.31
C LEU A 74 11.16 13.93 -29.30
N ILE A 75 10.72 13.41 -28.16
CA ILE A 75 10.26 12.03 -28.05
C ILE A 75 8.84 11.94 -28.58
N THR A 76 8.58 10.96 -29.46
CA THR A 76 7.28 10.75 -30.10
C THR A 76 6.95 9.27 -30.19
N ASP A 77 5.66 8.98 -30.34
CA ASP A 77 5.12 7.64 -30.56
C ASP A 77 5.56 6.60 -29.52
N LEU A 78 5.62 7.02 -28.25
CA LEU A 78 5.91 6.15 -27.13
C LEU A 78 4.88 5.03 -27.01
N ARG A 79 5.38 3.80 -26.90
CA ARG A 79 4.60 2.60 -26.60
C ARG A 79 5.30 1.85 -25.49
N ALA A 80 4.56 1.56 -24.43
CA ALA A 80 5.06 0.80 -23.31
C ALA A 80 4.24 -0.49 -23.16
N ARG A 81 4.92 -1.58 -22.83
CA ARG A 81 4.28 -2.82 -22.41
C ARG A 81 5.05 -3.45 -21.27
N VAL A 82 4.32 -3.92 -20.26
CA VAL A 82 4.89 -4.77 -19.22
C VAL A 82 5.20 -6.12 -19.86
N ILE A 83 6.46 -6.52 -19.80
CA ILE A 83 6.92 -7.83 -20.23
C ILE A 83 7.10 -8.75 -19.02
N PHE A 84 7.41 -10.03 -19.25
CA PHE A 84 7.66 -10.98 -18.17
C PHE A 84 8.80 -10.49 -17.25
N ASP A 85 8.71 -10.79 -15.96
CA ASP A 85 9.71 -10.48 -14.92
C ASP A 85 9.78 -9.03 -14.43
N GLY A 86 8.63 -8.36 -14.28
CA GLY A 86 8.58 -7.04 -13.62
C GLY A 86 9.36 -5.97 -14.36
N ALA A 87 9.41 -6.06 -15.69
CA ALA A 87 10.10 -5.12 -16.55
C ALA A 87 9.13 -4.50 -17.56
N VAL A 88 9.40 -3.26 -17.96
CA VAL A 88 8.63 -2.54 -18.98
C VAL A 88 9.53 -2.27 -20.17
N LEU A 89 9.09 -2.75 -21.33
CA LEU A 89 9.72 -2.42 -22.60
C LEU A 89 9.04 -1.19 -23.18
N ILE A 90 9.85 -0.15 -23.41
CA ILE A 90 9.43 1.14 -23.93
C ILE A 90 10.05 1.31 -25.31
N ASP A 91 9.20 1.39 -26.33
CA ASP A 91 9.59 1.64 -27.71
C ASP A 91 9.13 3.05 -28.10
N GLY A 92 9.93 3.78 -28.89
CA GLY A 92 9.58 5.12 -29.33
C GLY A 92 10.50 5.66 -30.41
N PHE A 93 10.32 6.93 -30.75
CA PHE A 93 11.15 7.63 -31.72
C PHE A 93 11.64 8.97 -31.19
N ILE A 94 12.92 9.26 -31.44
CA ILE A 94 13.50 10.59 -31.33
C ILE A 94 13.30 11.27 -32.69
N ASN A 95 12.36 12.22 -32.76
CA ASN A 95 12.23 13.12 -33.90
C ASN A 95 13.13 14.32 -33.65
N LYS A 96 14.17 14.47 -34.47
CA LYS A 96 15.23 15.44 -34.25
C LYS A 96 15.40 16.34 -35.45
N GLN A 97 15.62 17.62 -35.21
CA GLN A 97 15.94 18.60 -36.24
C GLN A 97 17.36 19.12 -36.02
N VAL A 98 18.19 19.04 -37.06
CA VAL A 98 19.54 19.59 -37.08
C VAL A 98 19.54 20.83 -37.94
N SER A 99 19.87 21.97 -37.35
CA SER A 99 20.05 23.24 -38.07
C SER A 99 21.54 23.53 -38.22
N PHE A 100 22.00 23.81 -39.44
CA PHE A 100 23.42 24.00 -39.76
C PHE A 100 23.61 25.15 -40.76
N VAL A 101 24.84 25.66 -40.85
CA VAL A 101 25.23 26.69 -41.82
C VAL A 101 26.07 26.03 -42.91
N GLY A 102 25.64 26.15 -44.16
CA GLY A 102 26.38 25.64 -45.32
C GLY A 102 27.56 26.53 -45.71
N GLU A 103 28.35 26.10 -46.70
CA GLU A 103 29.50 26.87 -47.22
C GLU A 103 29.11 28.21 -47.89
N ASP A 104 27.84 28.37 -48.24
CA ASP A 104 27.26 29.59 -48.81
C ASP A 104 26.65 30.52 -47.73
N ASP A 105 26.98 30.30 -46.46
CA ASP A 105 26.47 31.04 -45.29
C ASP A 105 24.94 30.95 -45.09
N VAL A 106 24.25 30.04 -45.79
CA VAL A 106 22.81 29.83 -45.64
C VAL A 106 22.52 28.81 -44.55
N VAL A 107 21.61 29.17 -43.64
CA VAL A 107 21.08 28.27 -42.60
C VAL A 107 20.09 27.29 -43.22
N ARG A 108 20.31 26.00 -43.00
CA ARG A 108 19.45 24.90 -43.44
C ARG A 108 19.11 23.99 -42.29
N SER A 109 18.06 23.20 -42.47
CA SER A 109 17.63 22.20 -41.51
C SER A 109 17.38 20.86 -42.18
N ILE A 110 17.71 19.78 -41.46
CA ILE A 110 17.26 18.43 -41.77
C ILE A 110 16.54 17.83 -40.58
N THR A 111 15.66 16.89 -40.85
CA THR A 111 14.93 16.14 -39.82
C THR A 111 15.31 14.68 -39.88
N GLU A 112 15.45 14.07 -38.71
CA GLU A 112 15.77 12.66 -38.53
C GLU A 112 14.76 12.04 -37.58
N ARG A 113 14.50 10.75 -37.79
CA ARG A 113 13.61 9.96 -36.95
C ARG A 113 14.34 8.68 -36.54
N ILE A 114 14.76 8.63 -35.28
CA ILE A 114 15.63 7.56 -34.76
C ILE A 114 14.79 6.69 -33.81
N PRO A 115 14.60 5.39 -34.10
CA PRO A 115 13.92 4.50 -33.17
C PRO A 115 14.80 4.24 -31.94
N PHE A 116 14.16 4.10 -30.78
CA PHE A 116 14.83 3.62 -29.56
C PHE A 116 13.97 2.58 -28.84
N SER A 117 14.63 1.77 -28.02
CA SER A 117 13.99 0.78 -27.15
C SER A 117 14.71 0.76 -25.81
N ILE A 118 13.96 0.87 -24.71
CA ILE A 118 14.47 0.90 -23.34
C ILE A 118 13.77 -0.18 -22.54
N LEU A 119 14.54 -0.97 -21.79
CA LEU A 119 14.02 -1.89 -20.81
C LEU A 119 14.20 -1.31 -19.40
N VAL A 120 13.09 -1.06 -18.70
CA VAL A 120 13.09 -0.53 -17.34
C VAL A 120 12.64 -1.61 -16.37
N ASN A 121 13.44 -1.88 -15.35
CA ASN A 121 13.06 -2.81 -14.27
C ASN A 121 12.19 -2.08 -13.25
N VAL A 122 11.01 -2.63 -12.96
CA VAL A 122 10.02 -2.12 -12.02
C VAL A 122 9.46 -3.30 -11.21
N PRO A 123 10.17 -3.79 -10.18
CA PRO A 123 9.74 -4.95 -9.42
C PRO A 123 8.31 -4.81 -8.86
N GLY A 124 7.52 -5.88 -8.94
CA GLY A 124 6.16 -5.92 -8.40
C GLY A 124 5.04 -5.62 -9.42
N ILE A 125 5.38 -5.23 -10.65
CA ILE A 125 4.37 -5.15 -11.73
C ILE A 125 4.22 -6.49 -12.45
N THR A 126 3.03 -6.72 -12.99
CA THR A 126 2.70 -7.92 -13.75
C THR A 126 2.11 -7.53 -15.12
N PRO A 127 2.13 -8.42 -16.13
CA PRO A 127 1.44 -8.15 -17.38
C PRO A 127 -0.02 -7.76 -17.15
N GLY A 128 -0.43 -6.60 -17.67
CA GLY A 128 -1.75 -6.02 -17.45
C GLY A 128 -1.81 -4.96 -16.34
N THR A 129 -0.76 -4.81 -15.53
CA THR A 129 -0.63 -3.70 -14.59
C THR A 129 -0.64 -2.36 -15.35
N PRO A 130 -1.53 -1.41 -14.99
CA PRO A 130 -1.46 -0.05 -15.50
C PRO A 130 -0.12 0.61 -15.15
N VAL A 131 0.53 1.21 -16.14
CA VAL A 131 1.80 1.93 -15.97
C VAL A 131 1.75 3.30 -16.62
N THR A 132 2.36 4.28 -15.98
CA THR A 132 2.67 5.59 -16.54
C THR A 132 4.14 5.62 -16.91
N VAL A 133 4.44 6.11 -18.12
CA VAL A 133 5.81 6.13 -18.65
C VAL A 133 6.15 7.54 -19.12
N THR A 134 7.32 8.00 -18.71
CA THR A 134 7.93 9.24 -19.17
C THR A 134 9.31 8.94 -19.73
N VAL A 135 9.66 9.51 -20.88
CA VAL A 135 11.01 9.45 -21.45
C VAL A 135 11.43 10.85 -21.83
N GLU A 136 12.61 11.25 -21.37
CA GLU A 136 13.16 12.58 -21.56
C GLU A 136 14.53 12.50 -22.23
N ILE A 137 14.83 13.51 -23.04
CA ILE A 137 16.17 13.71 -23.61
C ILE A 137 16.95 14.56 -22.60
N GLU A 138 17.88 13.94 -21.89
CA GLU A 138 18.73 14.66 -20.93
C GLU A 138 19.83 15.45 -21.63
N ASN A 139 20.40 14.89 -22.69
CA ASN A 139 21.47 15.54 -23.43
C ASN A 139 21.54 15.09 -24.90
N ILE A 140 21.89 16.03 -25.77
CA ILE A 140 22.33 15.74 -27.14
C ILE A 140 23.70 16.38 -27.32
N SER A 141 24.74 15.55 -27.41
CA SER A 141 26.08 15.99 -27.77
C SER A 141 26.39 15.59 -29.20
N PHE A 142 27.22 16.37 -29.89
CA PHE A 142 27.50 16.14 -31.30
C PHE A 142 28.89 16.60 -31.71
N THR A 143 29.39 16.03 -32.81
CA THR A 143 30.67 16.38 -33.42
C THR A 143 30.53 16.33 -34.94
N LEU A 144 30.81 17.47 -35.58
CA LEU A 144 30.83 17.59 -37.03
C LEU A 144 32.17 17.08 -37.57
N SER A 145 32.14 16.31 -38.65
CA SER A 145 33.35 15.82 -39.32
C SER A 145 34.17 16.98 -39.92
N PRO A 146 35.49 16.81 -40.11
CA PRO A 146 36.34 17.87 -40.65
C PRO A 146 35.95 18.33 -42.07
N ASP A 147 35.32 17.47 -42.87
CA ASP A 147 34.81 17.77 -44.22
C ASP A 147 33.37 18.33 -44.21
N GLY A 148 32.79 18.56 -43.03
CA GLY A 148 31.46 19.12 -42.86
C GLY A 148 30.30 18.21 -43.29
N ARG A 149 30.56 16.95 -43.68
CA ARG A 149 29.54 16.07 -44.27
C ARG A 149 28.81 15.17 -43.29
N PHE A 150 29.44 14.80 -42.17
CA PHE A 150 28.87 13.87 -41.22
C PHE A 150 28.76 14.49 -39.83
N LEU A 151 27.60 14.33 -39.20
CA LEU A 151 27.36 14.75 -37.83
C LEU A 151 27.18 13.51 -36.95
N ARG A 152 28.18 13.22 -36.11
CA ARG A 152 28.07 12.19 -35.07
C ARG A 152 27.35 12.78 -33.87
N GLN A 153 26.40 12.05 -33.31
CA GLN A 153 25.61 12.46 -32.15
C GLN A 153 25.58 11.35 -31.11
N ILE A 154 25.61 11.76 -29.86
CA ILE A 154 25.40 10.91 -28.68
C ILE A 154 24.21 11.52 -27.94
N ILE A 155 23.11 10.77 -27.89
CA ILE A 155 21.85 11.20 -27.29
C ILE A 155 21.65 10.40 -26.00
N VAL A 156 21.52 11.11 -24.88
CA VAL A 156 21.25 10.49 -23.57
C VAL A 156 19.75 10.59 -23.29
N LEU A 157 19.13 9.44 -23.08
CA LEU A 157 17.72 9.33 -22.72
C LEU A 157 17.59 8.82 -21.29
N ASN A 158 16.64 9.38 -20.55
CA ASN A 158 16.22 8.87 -19.24
C ASN A 158 14.74 8.49 -19.30
N ALA A 159 14.44 7.24 -18.95
CA ALA A 159 13.09 6.73 -18.85
C ALA A 159 12.72 6.53 -17.38
N GLU A 160 11.51 6.93 -17.02
CA GLU A 160 10.88 6.67 -15.73
C GLU A 160 9.55 5.98 -15.94
N VAL A 161 9.32 4.92 -15.16
CA VAL A 161 8.08 4.14 -15.18
C VAL A 161 7.52 4.09 -13.77
N THR A 162 6.24 4.40 -13.65
CA THR A 162 5.47 4.28 -12.41
C THR A 162 4.34 3.29 -12.63
N GLY A 163 4.24 2.27 -11.79
CA GLY A 163 3.19 1.26 -11.84
C GLY A 163 2.43 1.15 -10.52
N GLU A 164 1.17 0.74 -10.62
CA GLU A 164 0.33 0.41 -9.46
C GLU A 164 0.28 -1.11 -9.28
N THR A 165 0.82 -1.59 -8.17
CA THR A 165 0.75 -3.01 -7.81
C THR A 165 -0.67 -3.38 -7.37
N PRO A 166 -1.10 -4.65 -7.55
CA PRO A 166 -2.39 -5.09 -7.02
C PRO A 166 -2.49 -4.80 -5.52
N ALA A 167 -3.64 -4.29 -5.08
CA ALA A 167 -3.90 -4.10 -3.66
C ALA A 167 -3.86 -5.46 -2.93
N PRO A 168 -3.18 -5.55 -1.77
CA PRO A 168 -3.23 -6.74 -0.93
C PRO A 168 -4.66 -7.10 -0.52
N GLU A 169 -4.88 -8.38 -0.19
CA GLU A 169 -6.18 -8.83 0.31
C GLU A 169 -6.55 -8.11 1.62
N PRO A 170 -7.81 -7.66 1.78
CA PRO A 170 -8.29 -7.13 3.05
C PRO A 170 -8.17 -8.16 4.18
N PHE A 171 -7.87 -7.69 5.38
CA PHE A 171 -7.75 -8.56 6.55
C PHE A 171 -8.47 -7.97 7.77
N GLN A 172 -8.89 -8.84 8.67
CA GLN A 172 -9.59 -8.46 9.89
C GLN A 172 -8.60 -8.22 11.04
N VAL A 173 -8.89 -7.19 11.84
CA VAL A 173 -8.21 -6.94 13.11
C VAL A 173 -9.23 -6.76 14.23
N VAL A 174 -8.90 -7.22 15.43
CA VAL A 174 -9.70 -6.97 16.63
C VAL A 174 -9.36 -5.60 17.20
N THR A 175 -10.36 -4.76 17.42
CA THR A 175 -10.20 -3.38 17.91
C THR A 175 -10.66 -3.21 19.36
N SER A 176 -11.55 -4.09 19.82
CA SER A 176 -11.98 -4.10 21.22
C SER A 176 -12.45 -5.48 21.63
N VAL A 177 -12.08 -5.89 22.84
CA VAL A 177 -12.63 -7.07 23.51
C VAL A 177 -13.13 -6.64 24.87
N THR A 178 -14.41 -6.86 25.14
CA THR A 178 -15.04 -6.49 26.41
C THR A 178 -15.65 -7.70 27.08
N GLY A 179 -15.59 -7.73 28.41
CA GLY A 179 -16.18 -8.78 29.24
C GLY A 179 -15.62 -8.74 30.65
N PRO A 180 -16.27 -9.40 31.63
CA PRO A 180 -15.80 -9.43 33.01
C PRO A 180 -14.38 -10.01 33.13
N GLY A 181 -13.45 -9.25 33.71
CA GLY A 181 -12.07 -9.67 33.93
C GLY A 181 -11.19 -9.77 32.67
N ILE A 182 -11.68 -9.29 31.52
CA ILE A 182 -10.88 -9.23 30.29
C ILE A 182 -9.92 -8.04 30.36
N VAL A 183 -8.67 -8.28 29.95
CA VAL A 183 -7.61 -7.29 29.84
C VAL A 183 -7.07 -7.32 28.41
N THR A 184 -6.88 -6.15 27.81
CA THR A 184 -6.33 -5.99 26.47
C THR A 184 -5.11 -5.07 26.47
N GLU A 185 -4.16 -5.37 25.59
CA GLU A 185 -3.10 -4.45 25.19
C GLU A 185 -3.42 -3.98 23.77
N THR A 186 -3.28 -2.68 23.53
CA THR A 186 -3.60 -2.08 22.23
C THR A 186 -2.48 -1.19 21.73
N VAL A 187 -2.42 -1.06 20.41
CA VAL A 187 -1.58 -0.10 19.70
C VAL A 187 -2.50 0.77 18.84
N LEU A 188 -2.30 2.09 18.87
CA LEU A 188 -3.03 3.01 18.00
C LEU A 188 -2.41 2.96 16.59
N VAL A 189 -3.23 2.64 15.60
CA VAL A 189 -2.79 2.55 14.20
C VAL A 189 -3.63 3.45 13.32
N ARG A 190 -3.11 3.80 12.15
CA ARG A 190 -3.83 4.48 11.07
C ARG A 190 -3.93 3.55 9.88
N ALA A 191 -5.14 3.26 9.42
CA ALA A 191 -5.33 2.41 8.25
C ALA A 191 -6.66 2.71 7.52
N PRO A 192 -6.76 2.38 6.22
CA PRO A 192 -8.05 2.36 5.53
C PRO A 192 -8.88 1.17 6.03
N ILE A 193 -10.09 1.43 6.49
CA ILE A 193 -11.03 0.40 6.94
C ILE A 193 -12.29 0.39 6.08
N GLN A 194 -12.88 -0.80 5.91
CA GLN A 194 -14.16 -0.96 5.25
C GLN A 194 -15.29 -0.49 6.16
N THR A 195 -16.04 0.51 5.71
CA THR A 195 -17.27 1.00 6.34
C THR A 195 -18.48 0.70 5.46
N PRO A 196 -19.72 0.88 5.95
CA PRO A 196 -20.93 0.76 5.13
C PRO A 196 -20.99 1.77 3.96
N THR A 197 -20.26 2.89 4.07
CA THR A 197 -20.24 3.99 3.09
C THR A 197 -19.07 3.90 2.10
N GLY A 198 -18.08 3.06 2.35
CA GLY A 198 -16.91 2.89 1.50
C GLY A 198 -15.67 2.52 2.29
N VAL A 199 -14.49 2.90 1.79
CA VAL A 199 -13.23 2.75 2.53
C VAL A 199 -12.85 4.11 3.12
N GLU A 200 -12.59 4.16 4.42
CA GLU A 200 -12.22 5.39 5.13
C GLU A 200 -10.91 5.19 5.89
N VAL A 201 -9.97 6.13 5.77
CA VAL A 201 -8.74 6.12 6.56
C VAL A 201 -9.04 6.67 7.95
N ARG A 202 -8.81 5.86 8.98
CA ARG A 202 -9.08 6.22 10.38
C ARG A 202 -7.94 5.81 11.28
N GLU A 203 -7.80 6.52 12.38
CA GLU A 203 -6.99 6.09 13.53
C GLU A 203 -7.87 5.31 14.50
N PHE A 204 -7.42 4.13 14.91
CA PHE A 204 -8.17 3.26 15.82
C PHE A 204 -7.23 2.33 16.60
N PRO A 205 -7.61 1.92 17.82
CA PRO A 205 -6.83 0.94 18.58
C PRO A 205 -6.97 -0.44 17.94
N VAL A 206 -5.85 -1.15 17.82
CA VAL A 206 -5.80 -2.56 17.46
C VAL A 206 -5.28 -3.34 18.65
N VAL A 207 -5.96 -4.45 18.97
CA VAL A 207 -5.59 -5.34 20.07
C VAL A 207 -4.38 -6.17 19.65
N THR A 208 -3.28 -6.06 20.40
CA THR A 208 -2.06 -6.87 20.21
C THR A 208 -2.03 -8.06 21.16
N ASN A 209 -2.74 -7.95 22.28
CA ASN A 209 -2.83 -9.00 23.27
C ASN A 209 -4.17 -8.93 24.00
N VAL A 210 -4.71 -10.09 24.37
CA VAL A 210 -5.94 -10.19 25.15
C VAL A 210 -5.85 -11.39 26.08
N SER A 211 -6.30 -11.21 27.32
CA SER A 211 -6.35 -12.26 28.33
C SER A 211 -7.55 -12.08 29.25
N GLY A 212 -7.95 -13.15 29.93
CA GLY A 212 -9.03 -13.11 30.91
C GLY A 212 -9.92 -14.36 30.88
N PRO A 213 -10.92 -14.43 31.76
CA PRO A 213 -11.67 -15.64 32.01
C PRO A 213 -12.58 -16.03 30.83
N GLY A 214 -12.52 -17.31 30.48
CA GLY A 214 -13.35 -17.95 29.46
C GLY A 214 -12.94 -17.66 28.02
N ILE A 215 -11.80 -17.00 27.77
CA ILE A 215 -11.13 -17.08 26.47
C ILE A 215 -10.60 -18.50 26.32
N GLU A 216 -10.99 -19.16 25.24
CA GLU A 216 -10.51 -20.50 24.88
C GLU A 216 -9.29 -20.41 23.96
N ARG A 217 -9.35 -19.52 22.96
CA ARG A 217 -8.29 -19.36 21.97
C ARG A 217 -8.20 -17.91 21.50
N VAL A 218 -6.98 -17.45 21.24
CA VAL A 218 -6.67 -16.17 20.61
C VAL A 218 -5.90 -16.47 19.34
N GLU A 219 -6.37 -15.93 18.21
CA GLU A 219 -5.67 -16.02 16.93
C GLU A 219 -4.93 -14.73 16.68
N LYS A 220 -3.68 -14.85 16.22
CA LYS A 220 -2.81 -13.71 15.92
C LYS A 220 -2.19 -13.85 14.54
N ALA A 221 -1.92 -12.71 13.92
CA ALA A 221 -1.19 -12.63 12.67
C ALA A 221 -0.25 -11.41 12.67
N VAL A 222 0.84 -11.51 11.92
CA VAL A 222 1.70 -10.36 11.63
C VAL A 222 1.14 -9.64 10.41
N VAL A 223 0.77 -8.38 10.58
CA VAL A 223 0.18 -7.52 9.54
C VAL A 223 0.98 -6.23 9.40
N LEU A 224 0.88 -5.56 8.25
CA LEU A 224 1.54 -4.27 8.01
C LEU A 224 0.56 -3.13 8.33
N LEU A 225 0.86 -2.31 9.34
CA LEU A 225 0.04 -1.17 9.76
C LEU A 225 0.91 0.06 10.07
N ASP A 226 0.40 1.26 9.78
CA ASP A 226 1.03 2.53 10.17
C ASP A 226 0.72 2.78 11.66
N VAL A 227 1.77 2.82 12.50
CA VAL A 227 1.63 2.97 13.95
C VAL A 227 1.66 4.46 14.29
N VAL A 228 0.58 4.95 14.92
CA VAL A 228 0.48 6.37 15.21
C VAL A 228 1.49 6.77 16.29
N GLY A 229 2.34 7.74 15.95
CA GLY A 229 3.28 8.36 16.88
C GLY A 229 4.65 7.67 16.97
N ASP A 230 4.96 6.73 16.08
CA ASP A 230 6.27 6.07 16.01
C ASP A 230 7.34 6.87 15.22
N GLY A 231 6.94 7.94 14.53
CA GLY A 231 7.82 8.78 13.71
C GLY A 231 8.12 8.20 12.31
N ASN A 232 7.46 7.11 11.93
CA ASN A 232 7.59 6.47 10.63
C ASN A 232 6.23 6.39 9.93
N PRO A 233 6.00 7.14 8.83
CA PRO A 233 4.72 7.12 8.12
C PRO A 233 4.47 5.84 7.30
N ASN A 234 5.45 4.92 7.23
CA ASN A 234 5.33 3.69 6.46
C ASN A 234 4.82 2.54 7.33
N PRO A 235 3.89 1.70 6.84
CA PRO A 235 3.41 0.53 7.56
C PRO A 235 4.53 -0.40 8.01
N VAL A 236 4.48 -0.84 9.27
CA VAL A 236 5.45 -1.76 9.89
C VAL A 236 4.79 -3.08 10.26
N PRO A 237 5.56 -4.20 10.27
CA PRO A 237 5.03 -5.48 10.71
C PRO A 237 4.72 -5.46 12.21
N ILE A 238 3.46 -5.71 12.55
CA ILE A 238 2.96 -5.80 13.93
C ILE A 238 2.16 -7.08 14.11
N GLU A 239 2.41 -7.81 15.20
CA GLU A 239 1.57 -8.95 15.59
C GLU A 239 0.30 -8.44 16.27
N VAL A 240 -0.85 -8.77 15.70
CA VAL A 240 -2.17 -8.33 16.17
C VAL A 240 -3.09 -9.51 16.37
N VAL A 241 -4.11 -9.33 17.22
CA VAL A 241 -5.18 -10.29 17.40
C VAL A 241 -6.17 -10.18 16.24
N THR A 242 -6.43 -11.30 15.56
CA THR A 242 -7.34 -11.40 14.42
C THR A 242 -8.68 -12.01 14.79
N ASP A 243 -8.69 -12.88 15.81
CA ASP A 243 -9.92 -13.50 16.34
C ASP A 243 -9.76 -13.87 17.83
N VAL A 244 -10.87 -13.87 18.55
CA VAL A 244 -10.94 -14.26 19.97
C VAL A 244 -12.11 -15.19 20.18
N ILE A 245 -11.79 -16.44 20.50
CA ILE A 245 -12.77 -17.50 20.69
C ILE A 245 -12.97 -17.70 22.20
N PHE A 246 -14.22 -17.58 22.63
CA PHE A 246 -14.62 -17.84 24.00
C PHE A 246 -15.17 -19.25 24.17
N ALA A 247 -14.86 -19.88 25.29
CA ALA A 247 -15.43 -21.16 25.67
C ALA A 247 -16.95 -21.03 25.78
N VAL A 248 -17.67 -21.99 25.21
CA VAL A 248 -19.13 -22.06 25.29
C VAL A 248 -19.52 -22.37 26.73
N THR A 249 -20.16 -21.42 27.42
CA THR A 249 -20.76 -21.71 28.73
C THR A 249 -22.02 -22.53 28.49
N PRO A 250 -22.14 -23.80 28.95
CA PRO A 250 -23.36 -24.55 28.78
C PRO A 250 -24.51 -23.82 29.49
N LEU A 251 -25.62 -23.62 28.78
CA LEU A 251 -26.87 -23.18 29.41
C LEU A 251 -27.24 -24.23 30.46
N SER A 252 -27.19 -23.86 31.74
CA SER A 252 -27.69 -24.69 32.82
C SER A 252 -29.17 -24.99 32.55
N VAL A 253 -29.48 -26.18 32.04
CA VAL A 253 -30.85 -26.65 31.92
C VAL A 253 -31.37 -26.80 33.35
N THR A 254 -32.23 -25.87 33.76
CA THR A 254 -32.97 -25.99 35.01
C THR A 254 -33.81 -27.26 34.91
N ARG A 255 -33.39 -28.35 35.59
CA ARG A 255 -34.31 -29.45 35.87
C ARG A 255 -35.38 -28.89 36.81
N ALA A 256 -36.61 -28.88 36.32
CA ALA A 256 -37.82 -28.57 37.07
C ALA A 256 -38.01 -29.52 38.25
#